data_AF-A0AAV4RUA6-F1
#
_entry.id   AF-A0AAV4RUA6-F1
#
_cell.length_a   1.000
_cell.length_b   1.000
_cell.length_c   1.000
_cell.angle_alpha   90.00
_cell.angle_beta   90.00
_cell.angle_gamma   90.00
#
_symmetry.space_group_name_H-M   'P 1'
#
loop_
_entity.id
_entity.type
_entity.pdbx_description
1 polymer ?
#
loop_
_entity_poly.entity_id
_entity_poly.type
_entity_poly.pdbx_seq_one_letter_code
_entity_poly.pdbx_strand_id
1 'polypeptide(L)'
;MATKMSRRTLNISQEVRSPSPQVGSSSSDRRRSNLSPTRITRIQEKADLQNLNDRLAIYIDTVRNLEQENSRLSTLIRTTQETTTKEVTNVKNCYEKELGEVRKVLDITAKEKAKLQLEADKWKNEADDLRIKLMKKEKELAIAEKQVKTTDILNQDLQKRVSHLSAENRRLENQLRDALADNDDLSKQLSNLKKKLDEETLSRVDLENRLQSAKEELSFKESIYQREITETKHLKETEITELNNQLAENYEQKLADSLLELREQYETQLRMNKDDIETIYETKIADLQKKLDRNADFSNSYREELRTLKSKVDNLSSRNSTLESSNTSLLNRIKDLEKMLEQEREWHNDALNAKEEELRTLRNEMEQQLAEYRELLDIKVALDMEIAAYRKLLEGEEIRLNISPSSSRASSPLPTRSTPVRSHKRRRILTDSERTSSGVQSSAKSSGDIDVADHDMLGKFVKIHNKGKQEISLGSWQLVQKGEGAEVTYKFPRATVIKPNATITVWSSNSGIQASPPQTLVMKNQSWCSSSSLLTILQNNNGEEYASRESIKVSESSEIHHMEE
;
A
#
# COMPACT_ATOMS: atom_id res chain seq x y z
N MET A 1 -20.47 72.62 151.96
CA MET A 1 -21.90 73.04 152.05
C MET A 1 -22.70 71.87 152.63
N ALA A 2 -23.83 72.03 153.31
CA ALA A 2 -24.37 73.13 154.14
C ALA A 2 -25.52 72.50 154.98
N THR A 3 -25.57 72.55 156.31
CA THR A 3 -25.88 73.71 157.20
C THR A 3 -27.37 74.10 157.21
N LYS A 4 -27.95 74.30 158.42
CA LYS A 4 -29.24 74.98 158.76
C LYS A 4 -30.56 74.25 158.40
N MET A 5 -31.70 74.52 159.07
CA MET A 5 -32.02 74.93 160.47
C MET A 5 -33.55 75.01 160.72
N SER A 6 -33.94 75.23 161.99
CA SER A 6 -35.15 75.97 162.44
C SER A 6 -36.53 75.26 162.35
N ARG A 7 -37.24 75.04 163.48
CA ARG A 7 -38.08 75.94 164.35
C ARG A 7 -39.58 75.83 163.95
N ARG A 8 -40.59 75.93 164.84
CA ARG A 8 -40.64 76.22 166.30
C ARG A 8 -41.95 75.71 166.96
N THR A 9 -41.85 75.20 168.18
CA THR A 9 -42.73 75.34 169.38
C THR A 9 -44.24 75.69 169.27
N LEU A 10 -45.07 74.95 170.02
CA LEU A 10 -45.95 75.34 171.18
C LEU A 10 -46.88 74.12 171.47
N ASN A 11 -47.08 73.52 172.67
CA ASN A 11 -47.09 73.87 174.11
C ASN A 11 -48.53 74.06 174.67
N ILE A 12 -48.74 73.77 175.99
CA ILE A 12 -50.01 73.78 176.77
C ILE A 12 -50.95 72.60 176.42
N SER A 13 -51.55 71.83 177.36
CA SER A 13 -51.47 71.70 178.83
C SER A 13 -52.24 70.41 179.29
N GLN A 14 -52.15 69.85 180.52
CA GLN A 14 -51.28 70.15 181.68
C GLN A 14 -50.95 68.91 182.55
N GLU A 15 -51.93 68.35 183.28
CA GLU A 15 -51.73 67.66 184.58
C GLU A 15 -52.71 66.48 184.78
N VAL A 16 -52.45 65.36 185.49
CA VAL A 16 -51.49 64.96 186.54
C VAL A 16 -51.84 65.39 187.97
N ARG A 17 -52.24 64.44 188.84
CA ARG A 17 -51.51 64.15 190.10
C ARG A 17 -51.96 62.90 190.86
N SER A 18 -51.00 62.26 191.52
CA SER A 18 -51.19 61.33 192.64
C SER A 18 -51.15 62.07 193.99
N PRO A 19 -51.74 61.51 195.07
CA PRO A 19 -51.69 62.10 196.41
C PRO A 19 -50.56 61.52 197.28
N SER A 20 -49.98 62.38 198.11
CA SER A 20 -49.21 62.05 199.32
C SER A 20 -49.24 63.27 200.27
N PRO A 21 -49.08 63.09 201.59
CA PRO A 21 -49.82 63.88 202.57
C PRO A 21 -49.35 65.33 202.80
N GLN A 22 -50.25 66.10 203.41
CA GLN A 22 -50.14 67.53 203.67
C GLN A 22 -49.33 67.88 204.94
N VAL A 23 -49.00 69.17 205.07
CA VAL A 23 -48.71 69.84 206.34
C VAL A 23 -49.53 71.13 206.42
N GLY A 24 -50.13 71.42 207.59
CA GLY A 24 -50.25 72.81 208.07
C GLY A 24 -51.65 73.40 208.27
N SER A 25 -51.95 73.69 209.55
CA SER A 25 -52.91 74.71 210.02
C SER A 25 -54.42 74.40 209.83
N SER A 26 -55.36 75.02 210.56
CA SER A 26 -55.26 75.97 211.69
C SER A 26 -56.53 75.96 212.56
N SER A 27 -56.45 76.50 213.79
CA SER A 27 -57.51 77.17 214.60
C SER A 27 -58.92 76.55 214.80
N SER A 28 -59.63 76.74 215.92
CA SER A 28 -59.35 76.88 217.38
C SER A 28 -60.70 77.10 218.10
N ASP A 29 -60.70 77.13 219.44
CA ASP A 29 -61.74 77.70 220.32
C ASP A 29 -63.19 77.17 220.30
N ARG A 30 -63.31 76.05 221.00
CA ARG A 30 -64.29 75.82 222.10
C ARG A 30 -65.10 77.04 222.57
N ARG A 31 -66.37 76.81 222.92
CA ARG A 31 -66.95 77.27 224.21
C ARG A 31 -67.74 76.16 224.89
N ARG A 32 -67.98 76.30 226.21
CA ARG A 32 -68.80 75.44 227.07
C ARG A 32 -69.69 76.33 227.94
N SER A 33 -70.89 75.88 228.30
CA SER A 33 -71.29 75.61 229.71
C SER A 33 -72.79 75.25 229.85
N ASN A 34 -73.17 74.87 231.09
CA ASN A 34 -74.54 74.78 231.65
C ASN A 34 -75.35 73.49 231.38
N LEU A 35 -76.17 72.97 232.32
CA LEU A 35 -76.26 73.17 233.79
C LEU A 35 -76.97 71.95 234.45
N SER A 36 -77.03 71.88 235.79
CA SER A 36 -77.72 70.81 236.55
C SER A 36 -79.17 71.18 236.96
N PRO A 37 -80.07 70.21 237.21
CA PRO A 37 -81.52 70.44 237.07
C PRO A 37 -82.28 70.81 238.36
N THR A 38 -83.40 71.52 238.18
CA THR A 38 -84.58 71.46 239.06
C THR A 38 -85.80 70.99 238.28
N ARG A 39 -86.86 70.54 238.98
CA ARG A 39 -87.84 69.53 238.53
C ARG A 39 -88.63 69.81 237.24
N ILE A 40 -88.60 71.03 236.70
CA ILE A 40 -89.42 71.45 235.55
C ILE A 40 -88.74 71.15 234.20
N THR A 41 -87.40 71.24 234.10
CA THR A 41 -86.67 71.19 232.82
C THR A 41 -86.76 69.85 232.07
N ARG A 42 -86.93 68.75 232.82
CA ARG A 42 -86.72 67.36 232.34
C ARG A 42 -87.76 66.85 231.33
N ILE A 43 -88.84 67.60 231.10
CA ILE A 43 -89.86 67.28 230.09
C ILE A 43 -89.49 67.93 228.75
N GLN A 44 -88.91 69.13 228.76
CA GLN A 44 -88.48 69.86 227.56
C GLN A 44 -87.37 69.10 226.81
N GLU A 45 -86.31 68.72 227.53
CA GLU A 45 -85.13 68.02 226.99
C GLU A 45 -85.48 66.71 226.26
N LYS A 46 -86.54 66.01 226.71
CA LYS A 46 -86.99 64.76 226.08
C LYS A 46 -87.59 65.00 224.69
N ALA A 47 -88.31 66.10 224.50
CA ALA A 47 -88.88 66.45 223.20
C ALA A 47 -87.80 66.85 222.19
N ASP A 48 -86.81 67.65 222.62
CA ASP A 48 -85.69 68.07 221.77
C ASP A 48 -84.80 66.88 221.36
N LEU A 49 -84.52 65.95 222.28
CA LEU A 49 -83.80 64.71 221.96
C LEU A 49 -84.59 63.79 221.01
N GLN A 50 -85.92 63.79 221.07
CA GLN A 50 -86.73 63.02 220.14
C GLN A 50 -86.68 63.63 218.72
N ASN A 51 -86.89 64.95 218.60
CA ASN A 51 -86.76 65.69 217.33
C ASN A 51 -85.35 65.55 216.70
N LEU A 52 -84.29 65.53 217.52
CA LEU A 52 -82.92 65.28 217.06
C LEU A 52 -82.73 63.84 216.54
N ASN A 53 -83.31 62.84 217.23
CA ASN A 53 -83.30 61.45 216.77
C ASN A 53 -84.13 61.24 215.50
N ASP A 54 -85.28 61.90 215.37
CA ASP A 54 -86.12 61.84 214.17
C ASP A 54 -85.38 62.43 212.95
N ARG A 55 -84.65 63.54 213.15
CA ARG A 55 -83.73 64.09 212.14
C ARG A 55 -82.55 63.16 211.81
N LEU A 56 -81.99 62.48 212.80
CA LEU A 56 -80.93 61.49 212.58
C LEU A 56 -81.45 60.26 211.81
N ALA A 57 -82.67 59.79 212.09
CA ALA A 57 -83.31 58.72 211.33
C ALA A 57 -83.51 59.12 209.86
N ILE A 58 -84.08 60.31 209.59
CA ILE A 58 -84.21 60.86 208.24
C ILE A 58 -82.85 60.97 207.55
N TYR A 59 -81.80 61.42 208.24
CA TYR A 59 -80.47 61.54 207.67
C TYR A 59 -79.83 60.16 207.39
N ILE A 60 -80.01 59.18 208.28
CA ILE A 60 -79.54 57.80 208.09
C ILE A 60 -80.25 57.16 206.90
N ASP A 61 -81.57 57.29 206.78
CA ASP A 61 -82.31 56.78 205.61
C ASP A 61 -81.93 57.51 204.32
N THR A 62 -81.61 58.81 204.38
CA THR A 62 -81.07 59.58 203.24
C THR A 62 -79.70 59.07 202.82
N VAL A 63 -78.77 58.86 203.76
CA VAL A 63 -77.44 58.28 203.49
C VAL A 63 -77.56 56.86 202.97
N ARG A 64 -78.45 56.04 203.53
CA ARG A 64 -78.68 54.65 203.11
C ARG A 64 -79.27 54.57 201.70
N ASN A 65 -80.19 55.48 201.35
CA ASN A 65 -80.64 55.66 199.98
C ASN A 65 -79.46 56.09 199.09
N LEU A 66 -78.62 57.04 199.49
CA LEU A 66 -77.45 57.47 198.70
C LEU A 66 -76.40 56.36 198.52
N GLU A 67 -76.18 55.51 199.52
CA GLU A 67 -75.31 54.32 199.42
C GLU A 67 -75.90 53.27 198.49
N GLN A 68 -77.21 53.01 198.59
CA GLN A 68 -77.93 52.11 197.69
C GLN A 68 -77.94 52.65 196.24
N GLU A 69 -78.14 53.95 196.06
CA GLU A 69 -78.11 54.65 194.78
C GLU A 69 -76.70 54.64 194.18
N ASN A 70 -75.66 54.89 194.98
CA ASN A 70 -74.26 54.83 194.53
C ASN A 70 -73.82 53.39 194.21
N SER A 71 -74.31 52.38 194.93
CA SER A 71 -74.13 50.96 194.60
C SER A 71 -74.86 50.58 193.30
N ARG A 72 -76.09 51.08 193.10
CA ARG A 72 -76.87 50.95 191.86
C ARG A 72 -76.17 51.61 190.67
N LEU A 73 -75.61 52.80 190.85
CA LEU A 73 -74.84 53.52 189.84
C LEU A 73 -73.51 52.80 189.55
N SER A 74 -72.80 52.32 190.57
CA SER A 74 -71.55 51.55 190.40
C SER A 74 -71.77 50.24 189.64
N THR A 75 -72.86 49.53 189.93
CA THR A 75 -73.24 48.32 189.18
C THR A 75 -73.76 48.62 187.77
N LEU A 76 -74.44 49.75 187.56
CA LEU A 76 -74.83 50.22 186.23
C LEU A 76 -73.61 50.63 185.38
N ILE A 77 -72.64 51.33 185.98
CA ILE A 77 -71.36 51.69 185.33
C ILE A 77 -70.59 50.42 184.95
N ARG A 78 -70.47 49.45 185.87
CA ARG A 78 -69.80 48.17 185.55
C ARG A 78 -70.51 47.42 184.44
N THR A 79 -71.83 47.29 184.48
CA THR A 79 -72.59 46.56 183.45
C THR A 79 -72.56 47.25 182.09
N THR A 80 -72.67 48.58 182.04
CA THR A 80 -72.52 49.34 180.78
C THR A 80 -71.09 49.30 180.23
N GLN A 81 -70.07 49.36 181.09
CA GLN A 81 -68.68 49.15 180.66
C GLN A 81 -68.46 47.72 180.14
N GLU A 82 -69.08 46.72 180.77
CA GLU A 82 -69.05 45.33 180.31
C GLU A 82 -69.81 45.12 178.98
N THR A 83 -70.94 45.79 178.73
CA THR A 83 -71.61 45.70 177.42
C THR A 83 -70.83 46.43 176.34
N THR A 84 -70.39 47.68 176.59
CA THR A 84 -69.58 48.44 175.63
C THR A 84 -68.27 47.73 175.26
N THR A 85 -67.58 47.10 176.21
CA THR A 85 -66.38 46.32 175.90
C THR A 85 -66.68 45.04 175.12
N LYS A 86 -67.81 44.35 175.38
CA LYS A 86 -68.28 43.21 174.58
C LYS A 86 -68.68 43.64 173.17
N GLU A 87 -69.37 44.77 173.01
CA GLU A 87 -69.75 45.35 171.71
C GLU A 87 -68.53 45.76 170.88
N VAL A 88 -67.59 46.52 171.46
CA VAL A 88 -66.32 46.88 170.81
C VAL A 88 -65.52 45.63 170.41
N THR A 89 -65.49 44.60 171.27
CA THR A 89 -64.83 43.32 170.95
C THR A 89 -65.55 42.56 169.83
N ASN A 90 -66.88 42.54 169.82
CA ASN A 90 -67.67 41.91 168.76
C ASN A 90 -67.47 42.62 167.41
N VAL A 91 -67.53 43.96 167.39
CA VAL A 91 -67.27 44.77 166.17
C VAL A 91 -65.83 44.58 165.68
N LYS A 92 -64.85 44.54 166.59
CA LYS A 92 -63.45 44.19 166.26
C LYS A 92 -63.37 42.80 165.63
N ASN A 93 -64.00 41.79 166.23
CA ASN A 93 -63.99 40.42 165.71
C ASN A 93 -64.67 40.32 164.32
N CYS A 94 -65.73 41.09 164.08
CA CYS A 94 -66.36 41.22 162.75
C CYS A 94 -65.39 41.80 161.72
N TYR A 95 -64.77 42.94 162.00
CA TYR A 95 -63.79 43.54 161.07
C TYR A 95 -62.52 42.69 160.88
N GLU A 96 -62.04 42.00 161.92
CA GLU A 96 -60.92 41.05 161.80
C GLU A 96 -61.28 39.83 160.95
N LYS A 97 -62.53 39.35 161.02
CA LYS A 97 -63.07 38.31 160.13
C LYS A 97 -63.17 38.80 158.69
N GLU A 98 -63.76 39.97 158.46
CA GLU A 98 -63.90 40.57 157.12
C GLU A 98 -62.53 40.84 156.47
N LEU A 99 -61.57 41.40 157.22
CA LEU A 99 -60.18 41.53 156.77
C LEU A 99 -59.54 40.18 156.45
N GLY A 100 -59.85 39.14 157.22
CA GLY A 100 -59.39 37.77 156.96
C GLY A 100 -60.00 37.18 155.68
N GLU A 101 -61.26 37.46 155.38
CA GLU A 101 -61.95 37.00 154.17
C GLU A 101 -61.49 37.78 152.92
N VAL A 102 -61.36 39.11 153.01
CA VAL A 102 -60.78 39.96 151.94
C VAL A 102 -59.34 39.54 151.61
N ARG A 103 -58.52 39.22 152.62
CA ARG A 103 -57.15 38.70 152.38
C ARG A 103 -57.16 37.35 151.66
N LYS A 104 -58.04 36.42 152.05
CA LYS A 104 -58.18 35.12 151.34
C LYS A 104 -58.59 35.32 149.88
N VAL A 105 -59.55 36.21 149.61
CA VAL A 105 -59.99 36.52 148.23
C VAL A 105 -58.85 37.16 147.43
N LEU A 106 -58.08 38.08 148.03
CA LEU A 106 -56.90 38.68 147.41
C LEU A 106 -55.83 37.63 147.06
N ASP A 107 -55.52 36.71 147.98
CA ASP A 107 -54.55 35.62 147.76
C ASP A 107 -55.01 34.64 146.67
N ILE A 108 -56.31 34.33 146.61
CA ILE A 108 -56.89 33.47 145.56
C ILE A 108 -56.81 34.19 144.21
N THR A 109 -57.29 35.44 144.13
CA THR A 109 -57.26 36.26 142.90
C THR A 109 -55.82 36.47 142.41
N ALA A 110 -54.84 36.63 143.32
CA ALA A 110 -53.43 36.74 142.97
C ALA A 110 -52.87 35.43 142.37
N LYS A 111 -53.24 34.27 142.93
CA LYS A 111 -52.87 32.95 142.39
C LYS A 111 -53.52 32.69 141.03
N GLU A 112 -54.79 33.03 140.87
CA GLU A 112 -55.53 32.91 139.61
C GLU A 112 -54.94 33.82 138.54
N LYS A 113 -54.65 35.10 138.87
CA LYS A 113 -53.95 36.03 137.98
C LYS A 113 -52.57 35.51 137.58
N ALA A 114 -51.79 34.96 138.51
CA ALA A 114 -50.48 34.38 138.22
C ALA A 114 -50.59 33.14 137.30
N LYS A 115 -51.58 32.27 137.54
CA LYS A 115 -51.87 31.12 136.66
C LYS A 115 -52.27 31.57 135.25
N LEU A 116 -53.21 32.51 135.13
CA LEU A 116 -53.66 33.04 133.84
C LEU A 116 -52.54 33.77 133.09
N GLN A 117 -51.64 34.46 133.80
CA GLN A 117 -50.43 35.06 133.20
C GLN A 117 -49.50 33.97 132.63
N LEU A 118 -49.21 32.91 133.40
CA LEU A 118 -48.37 31.80 132.93
C LEU A 118 -49.01 31.05 131.74
N GLU A 119 -50.33 30.89 131.73
CA GLU A 119 -51.06 30.33 130.59
C GLU A 119 -51.00 31.25 129.37
N ALA A 120 -51.18 32.57 129.54
CA ALA A 120 -51.06 33.55 128.46
C ALA A 120 -49.63 33.59 127.88
N ASP A 121 -48.59 33.56 128.72
CA ASP A 121 -47.20 33.53 128.28
C ASP A 121 -46.85 32.19 127.61
N LYS A 122 -47.40 31.05 128.06
CA LYS A 122 -47.30 29.76 127.34
C LYS A 122 -47.91 29.86 125.95
N TRP A 123 -49.17 30.30 125.84
CA TRP A 123 -49.88 30.36 124.56
C TRP A 123 -49.24 31.38 123.60
N LYS A 124 -48.71 32.49 124.12
CA LYS A 124 -47.92 33.45 123.36
C LYS A 124 -46.63 32.83 122.80
N ASN A 125 -45.85 32.16 123.65
CA ASN A 125 -44.62 31.48 123.21
C ASN A 125 -44.95 30.40 122.16
N GLU A 126 -46.01 29.62 122.35
CA GLU A 126 -46.46 28.59 121.40
C GLU A 126 -46.92 29.21 120.07
N ALA A 127 -47.59 30.36 120.09
CA ALA A 127 -47.98 31.11 118.89
C ALA A 127 -46.78 31.69 118.13
N ASP A 128 -45.79 32.28 118.83
CA ASP A 128 -44.55 32.76 118.20
C ASP A 128 -43.72 31.60 117.62
N ASP A 129 -43.68 30.46 118.30
CA ASP A 129 -42.98 29.25 117.85
C ASP A 129 -43.66 28.63 116.61
N LEU A 130 -45.01 28.62 116.56
CA LEU A 130 -45.80 28.27 115.37
C LEU A 130 -45.60 29.27 114.22
N ARG A 131 -45.51 30.57 114.51
CA ARG A 131 -45.24 31.62 113.52
C ARG A 131 -43.86 31.47 112.89
N ILE A 132 -42.84 31.13 113.67
CA ILE A 132 -41.49 30.83 113.17
C ILE A 132 -41.50 29.55 112.30
N LYS A 133 -42.26 28.52 112.67
CA LYS A 133 -42.43 27.30 111.87
C LYS A 133 -43.15 27.58 110.54
N LEU A 134 -44.20 28.41 110.57
CA LEU A 134 -44.92 28.86 109.38
C LEU A 134 -43.98 29.64 108.43
N MET A 135 -43.26 30.65 108.93
CA MET A 135 -42.30 31.43 108.13
C MET A 135 -41.15 30.60 107.54
N LYS A 136 -40.79 29.47 108.16
CA LYS A 136 -39.86 28.49 107.57
C LYS A 136 -40.52 27.73 106.42
N LYS A 137 -41.74 27.21 106.62
CA LYS A 137 -42.49 26.46 105.60
C LYS A 137 -42.88 27.31 104.39
N GLU A 138 -43.23 28.58 104.58
CA GLU A 138 -43.45 29.55 103.49
C GLU A 138 -42.19 29.74 102.63
N LYS A 139 -41.00 29.82 103.25
CA LYS A 139 -39.73 29.93 102.53
C LYS A 139 -39.35 28.65 101.79
N GLU A 140 -39.56 27.49 102.42
CA GLU A 140 -39.37 26.18 101.79
C GLU A 140 -40.29 26.00 100.57
N LEU A 141 -41.58 26.35 100.71
CA LEU A 141 -42.56 26.33 99.62
C LEU A 141 -42.16 27.27 98.47
N ALA A 142 -41.74 28.51 98.78
CA ALA A 142 -41.30 29.48 97.77
C ALA A 142 -40.00 29.07 97.04
N ILE A 143 -39.19 28.18 97.63
CA ILE A 143 -38.03 27.56 96.95
C ILE A 143 -38.51 26.39 96.08
N ALA A 144 -39.36 25.51 96.60
CA ALA A 144 -39.92 24.38 95.84
C ALA A 144 -40.71 24.85 94.60
N GLU A 145 -41.54 25.89 94.72
CA GLU A 145 -42.24 26.51 93.59
C GLU A 145 -41.29 27.01 92.50
N LYS A 146 -40.15 27.60 92.87
CA LYS A 146 -39.15 28.06 91.90
C LYS A 146 -38.49 26.88 91.20
N GLN A 147 -38.17 25.82 91.95
CA GLN A 147 -37.62 24.58 91.39
C GLN A 147 -38.59 23.95 90.39
N VAL A 148 -39.87 23.78 90.75
CA VAL A 148 -40.93 23.28 89.86
C VAL A 148 -41.02 24.13 88.58
N LYS A 149 -41.10 25.45 88.71
CA LYS A 149 -41.14 26.36 87.55
C LYS A 149 -39.90 26.23 86.65
N THR A 150 -38.71 26.00 87.20
CA THR A 150 -37.50 25.73 86.38
C THR A 150 -37.50 24.35 85.73
N THR A 151 -38.00 23.30 86.40
CA THR A 151 -38.12 21.96 85.79
C THR A 151 -39.20 21.88 84.73
N ASP A 152 -40.29 22.64 84.87
CA ASP A 152 -41.36 22.71 83.87
C ASP A 152 -40.88 23.38 82.57
N ILE A 153 -40.12 24.47 82.67
CA ILE A 153 -39.49 25.13 81.53
C ILE A 153 -38.51 24.16 80.82
N LEU A 154 -37.68 23.44 81.59
CA LEU A 154 -36.76 22.45 81.04
C LEU A 154 -37.49 21.27 80.36
N ASN A 155 -38.55 20.75 80.97
CA ASN A 155 -39.39 19.71 80.37
C ASN A 155 -40.03 20.18 79.06
N GLN A 156 -40.55 21.42 79.01
CA GLN A 156 -41.11 21.98 77.78
C GLN A 156 -40.06 22.16 76.67
N ASP A 157 -38.83 22.53 77.00
CA ASP A 157 -37.73 22.63 76.02
C ASP A 157 -37.30 21.24 75.50
N LEU A 158 -37.10 20.28 76.42
CA LEU A 158 -36.80 18.90 76.06
C LEU A 158 -37.91 18.28 75.21
N GLN A 159 -39.18 18.52 75.53
CA GLN A 159 -40.33 18.04 74.75
C GLN A 159 -40.36 18.66 73.34
N LYS A 160 -40.09 19.97 73.20
CA LYS A 160 -39.92 20.62 71.89
C LYS A 160 -38.77 19.98 71.11
N ARG A 161 -37.61 19.79 71.72
CA ARG A 161 -36.42 19.19 71.09
C ARG A 161 -36.66 17.75 70.65
N VAL A 162 -37.33 16.93 71.47
CA VAL A 162 -37.76 15.57 71.09
C VAL A 162 -38.74 15.62 69.93
N SER A 163 -39.73 16.52 69.94
CA SER A 163 -40.68 16.65 68.83
C SER A 163 -39.99 17.03 67.50
N HIS A 164 -39.03 17.97 67.56
CA HIS A 164 -38.24 18.41 66.41
C HIS A 164 -37.39 17.28 65.83
N LEU A 165 -36.59 16.61 66.67
CA LEU A 165 -35.76 15.47 66.25
C LEU A 165 -36.61 14.29 65.74
N SER A 166 -37.82 14.08 66.29
CA SER A 166 -38.73 13.04 65.77
C SER A 166 -39.30 13.38 64.39
N ALA A 167 -39.51 14.66 64.08
CA ALA A 167 -39.93 15.11 62.77
C ALA A 167 -38.79 15.09 61.75
N GLU A 168 -37.56 15.43 62.18
CA GLU A 168 -36.34 15.33 61.38
C GLU A 168 -36.01 13.88 61.03
N ASN A 169 -36.03 12.95 62.00
CA ASN A 169 -35.85 11.52 61.75
C ASN A 169 -36.88 10.99 60.74
N ARG A 170 -38.17 11.29 60.90
CA ARG A 170 -39.22 10.89 59.94
C ARG A 170 -38.99 11.46 58.53
N ARG A 171 -38.44 12.68 58.42
CA ARG A 171 -38.06 13.27 57.14
C ARG A 171 -36.89 12.50 56.51
N LEU A 172 -35.84 12.21 57.29
CA LEU A 172 -34.67 11.46 56.83
C LEU A 172 -35.01 10.01 56.47
N GLU A 173 -35.88 9.35 57.23
CA GLU A 173 -36.43 8.01 56.95
C GLU A 173 -37.20 7.97 55.63
N ASN A 174 -37.97 9.02 55.33
CA ASN A 174 -38.66 9.14 54.05
C ASN A 174 -37.66 9.37 52.90
N GLN A 175 -36.76 10.35 53.03
CA GLN A 175 -35.73 10.61 52.00
C GLN A 175 -34.83 9.40 51.74
N LEU A 176 -34.53 8.58 52.76
CA LEU A 176 -33.81 7.31 52.60
C LEU A 176 -34.65 6.27 51.86
N ARG A 177 -35.96 6.16 52.15
CA ARG A 177 -36.86 5.24 51.43
C ARG A 177 -37.00 5.62 49.96
N ASP A 178 -37.13 6.91 49.67
CA ASP A 178 -37.25 7.43 48.32
C ASP A 178 -35.96 7.15 47.52
N ALA A 179 -34.79 7.46 48.10
CA ALA A 179 -33.49 7.16 47.49
C ALA A 179 -33.19 5.65 47.33
N LEU A 180 -33.74 4.79 48.20
CA LEU A 180 -33.67 3.34 48.03
C LEU A 180 -34.57 2.84 46.88
N ALA A 181 -35.74 3.43 46.68
CA ALA A 181 -36.62 3.12 45.55
C ALA A 181 -35.99 3.58 44.22
N ASP A 182 -35.43 4.79 44.16
CA ASP A 182 -34.69 5.29 42.99
C ASP A 182 -33.52 4.36 42.62
N ASN A 183 -32.77 3.87 43.62
CA ASN A 183 -31.64 2.96 43.40
C ASN A 183 -32.07 1.57 42.89
N ASP A 184 -33.20 1.04 43.39
CA ASP A 184 -33.79 -0.21 42.91
C ASP A 184 -34.29 -0.07 41.46
N ASP A 185 -34.97 1.03 41.13
CA ASP A 185 -35.42 1.30 39.75
C ASP A 185 -34.27 1.59 38.77
N LEU A 186 -33.23 2.31 39.19
CA LEU A 186 -31.99 2.46 38.42
C LEU A 186 -31.28 1.11 38.22
N SER A 187 -31.30 0.23 39.23
CA SER A 187 -30.74 -1.13 39.13
C SER A 187 -31.53 -2.01 38.14
N LYS A 188 -32.86 -1.92 38.12
CA LYS A 188 -33.72 -2.56 37.11
C LYS A 188 -33.46 -2.02 35.71
N GLN A 189 -33.36 -0.70 35.55
CA GLN A 189 -33.04 -0.06 34.26
C GLN A 189 -31.68 -0.52 33.74
N LEU A 190 -30.65 -0.54 34.60
CA LEU A 190 -29.31 -1.04 34.28
C LEU A 190 -29.31 -2.53 33.90
N SER A 191 -30.09 -3.36 34.59
CA SER A 191 -30.26 -4.78 34.24
C SER A 191 -30.92 -4.96 32.86
N ASN A 192 -31.96 -4.18 32.57
CA ASN A 192 -32.67 -4.23 31.29
C ASN A 192 -31.83 -3.66 30.12
N LEU A 193 -31.03 -2.63 30.37
CA LEU A 193 -30.09 -2.09 29.37
C LEU A 193 -28.94 -3.08 29.08
N LYS A 194 -28.45 -3.82 30.09
CA LYS A 194 -27.49 -4.92 29.86
C LYS A 194 -28.09 -6.01 28.97
N LYS A 195 -29.29 -6.52 29.31
CA LYS A 195 -29.96 -7.53 28.47
C LYS A 195 -30.13 -7.09 27.01
N LYS A 196 -30.56 -5.84 26.78
CA LYS A 196 -30.67 -5.28 25.43
C LYS A 196 -29.32 -5.17 24.72
N LEU A 197 -28.24 -4.83 25.43
CA LEU A 197 -26.89 -4.84 24.86
C LEU A 197 -26.46 -6.28 24.51
N ASP A 198 -26.71 -7.25 25.39
CA ASP A 198 -26.41 -8.65 25.16
C ASP A 198 -27.18 -9.18 23.92
N GLU A 199 -28.48 -8.90 23.84
CA GLU A 199 -29.38 -9.20 22.70
C GLU A 199 -28.88 -8.59 21.38
N GLU A 200 -28.50 -7.30 21.38
CA GLU A 200 -27.96 -6.63 20.19
C GLU A 200 -26.55 -7.14 19.81
N THR A 201 -25.71 -7.53 20.78
CA THR A 201 -24.41 -8.16 20.45
C THR A 201 -24.58 -9.55 19.85
N LEU A 202 -25.57 -10.33 20.28
CA LEU A 202 -25.93 -11.61 19.66
C LEU A 202 -26.44 -11.38 18.23
N SER A 203 -27.38 -10.45 18.05
CA SER A 203 -27.91 -10.02 16.74
C SER A 203 -26.79 -9.60 15.77
N ARG A 204 -25.83 -8.78 16.25
CA ARG A 204 -24.67 -8.35 15.45
C ARG A 204 -23.80 -9.54 15.02
N VAL A 205 -23.51 -10.48 15.92
CA VAL A 205 -22.71 -11.68 15.60
C VAL A 205 -23.44 -12.61 14.62
N ASP A 206 -24.76 -12.79 14.76
CA ASP A 206 -25.56 -13.55 13.80
C ASP A 206 -25.58 -12.90 12.40
N LEU A 207 -25.61 -11.57 12.33
CA LEU A 207 -25.51 -10.83 11.06
C LEU A 207 -24.08 -10.90 10.48
N GLU A 208 -23.04 -10.80 11.31
CA GLU A 208 -21.64 -11.00 10.91
C GLU A 208 -21.43 -12.40 10.32
N ASN A 209 -21.96 -13.44 10.97
CA ASN A 209 -21.91 -14.83 10.51
C ASN A 209 -22.63 -15.02 9.16
N ARG A 210 -23.87 -14.53 9.02
CA ARG A 210 -24.64 -14.61 7.76
C ARG A 210 -23.93 -13.87 6.62
N LEU A 211 -23.36 -12.70 6.90
CA LEU A 211 -22.58 -11.91 5.95
C LEU A 211 -21.30 -12.63 5.53
N GLN A 212 -20.66 -13.38 6.43
CA GLN A 212 -19.50 -14.20 6.10
C GLN A 212 -19.88 -15.39 5.21
N SER A 213 -20.94 -16.14 5.54
CA SER A 213 -21.43 -17.23 4.67
C SER A 213 -21.85 -16.73 3.28
N ALA A 214 -22.46 -15.55 3.19
CA ALA A 214 -22.82 -14.94 1.90
C ALA A 214 -21.58 -14.51 1.07
N LYS A 215 -20.48 -14.06 1.71
CA LYS A 215 -19.20 -13.81 1.04
C LYS A 215 -18.56 -15.11 0.54
N GLU A 216 -18.62 -16.17 1.34
CA GLU A 216 -18.08 -17.48 0.97
C GLU A 216 -18.86 -18.05 -0.23
N GLU A 217 -20.19 -17.98 -0.22
CA GLU A 217 -21.05 -18.34 -1.34
C GLU A 217 -20.77 -17.49 -2.60
N LEU A 218 -20.56 -16.17 -2.44
CA LEU A 218 -20.16 -15.29 -3.55
C LEU A 218 -18.82 -15.72 -4.14
N SER A 219 -17.78 -15.89 -3.31
CA SER A 219 -16.43 -16.26 -3.78
C SER A 219 -16.40 -17.66 -4.42
N PHE A 220 -17.23 -18.58 -3.94
CA PHE A 220 -17.45 -19.88 -4.58
C PHE A 220 -18.09 -19.72 -5.96
N LYS A 221 -19.16 -18.91 -6.08
CA LYS A 221 -19.80 -18.61 -7.37
C LYS A 221 -18.86 -17.91 -8.35
N GLU A 222 -18.06 -16.95 -7.88
CA GLU A 222 -17.01 -16.29 -8.68
C GLU A 222 -15.98 -17.32 -9.17
N SER A 223 -15.52 -18.25 -8.32
CA SER A 223 -14.61 -19.33 -8.70
C SER A 223 -15.22 -20.27 -9.75
N ILE A 224 -16.49 -20.66 -9.59
CA ILE A 224 -17.23 -21.47 -10.56
C ILE A 224 -17.38 -20.74 -11.90
N TYR A 225 -17.80 -19.48 -11.91
CA TYR A 225 -17.92 -18.71 -13.15
C TYR A 225 -16.57 -18.45 -13.83
N GLN A 226 -15.50 -18.21 -13.08
CA GLN A 226 -14.15 -18.12 -13.65
C GLN A 226 -13.72 -19.45 -14.28
N ARG A 227 -14.01 -20.59 -13.64
CA ARG A 227 -13.77 -21.92 -14.21
C ARG A 227 -14.58 -22.14 -15.49
N GLU A 228 -15.87 -21.82 -15.48
CA GLU A 228 -16.74 -21.91 -16.67
C GLU A 228 -16.23 -21.02 -17.82
N ILE A 229 -15.74 -19.82 -17.50
CA ILE A 229 -15.11 -18.91 -18.47
C ILE A 229 -13.78 -19.47 -18.99
N THR A 230 -12.94 -20.13 -18.19
CA THR A 230 -11.71 -20.77 -18.70
C THR A 230 -12.00 -22.03 -19.50
N GLU A 231 -12.99 -22.82 -19.11
CA GLU A 231 -13.43 -24.04 -19.79
C GLU A 231 -14.05 -23.73 -21.15
N THR A 232 -14.95 -22.73 -21.23
CA THR A 232 -15.52 -22.25 -22.51
C THR A 232 -14.50 -21.53 -23.40
N LYS A 233 -13.48 -20.87 -22.84
CA LYS A 233 -12.33 -20.36 -23.62
C LYS A 233 -11.50 -21.50 -24.19
N HIS A 234 -11.12 -22.48 -23.39
CA HIS A 234 -10.33 -23.64 -23.82
C HIS A 234 -11.05 -24.45 -24.91
N LEU A 235 -12.37 -24.65 -24.79
CA LEU A 235 -13.17 -25.30 -25.82
C LEU A 235 -13.15 -24.53 -27.16
N LYS A 236 -13.20 -23.19 -27.12
CA LYS A 236 -13.08 -22.37 -28.33
C LYS A 236 -11.64 -22.29 -28.86
N GLU A 237 -10.64 -22.36 -28.00
CA GLU A 237 -9.23 -22.39 -28.39
C GLU A 237 -8.87 -23.74 -29.05
N THR A 238 -9.44 -24.84 -28.57
CA THR A 238 -9.37 -26.16 -29.25
C THR A 238 -10.15 -26.16 -30.56
N GLU A 239 -11.37 -25.63 -30.62
CA GLU A 239 -12.12 -25.44 -31.87
C GLU A 239 -11.34 -24.60 -32.91
N ILE A 240 -10.74 -23.48 -32.49
CA ILE A 240 -9.93 -22.60 -33.36
C ILE A 240 -8.63 -23.29 -33.80
N THR A 241 -7.97 -24.05 -32.93
CA THR A 241 -6.73 -24.78 -33.32
C THR A 241 -7.03 -25.98 -34.21
N GLU A 242 -8.15 -26.70 -34.01
CA GLU A 242 -8.61 -27.73 -34.93
C GLU A 242 -8.96 -27.15 -36.31
N LEU A 243 -9.70 -26.04 -36.36
CA LEU A 243 -10.00 -25.34 -37.63
C LEU A 243 -8.73 -24.81 -38.31
N ASN A 244 -7.77 -24.27 -37.57
CA ASN A 244 -6.49 -23.84 -38.11
C ASN A 244 -5.64 -25.01 -38.61
N ASN A 245 -5.64 -26.15 -37.92
CA ASN A 245 -4.94 -27.37 -38.35
C ASN A 245 -5.56 -27.95 -39.63
N GLN A 246 -6.90 -28.07 -39.69
CA GLN A 246 -7.62 -28.48 -40.90
C GLN A 246 -7.36 -27.52 -42.06
N LEU A 247 -7.32 -26.20 -41.80
CA LEU A 247 -7.01 -25.19 -42.80
C LEU A 247 -5.55 -25.29 -43.29
N ALA A 248 -4.60 -25.54 -42.38
CA ALA A 248 -3.19 -25.76 -42.71
C ALA A 248 -3.00 -27.04 -43.54
N GLU A 249 -3.62 -28.15 -43.15
CA GLU A 249 -3.61 -29.42 -43.89
C GLU A 249 -4.24 -29.24 -45.29
N ASN A 250 -5.35 -28.49 -45.40
CA ASN A 250 -5.94 -28.12 -46.69
C ASN A 250 -5.04 -27.23 -47.56
N TYR A 251 -4.21 -26.37 -46.97
CA TYR A 251 -3.22 -25.58 -47.70
C TYR A 251 -1.99 -26.41 -48.09
N GLU A 252 -1.51 -27.29 -47.23
CA GLU A 252 -0.41 -28.22 -47.50
C GLU A 252 -0.79 -29.20 -48.60
N GLN A 253 -2.00 -29.77 -48.56
CA GLN A 253 -2.53 -30.60 -49.63
C GLN A 253 -2.60 -29.85 -50.97
N LYS A 254 -3.20 -28.65 -51.01
CA LYS A 254 -3.28 -27.86 -52.25
C LYS A 254 -1.90 -27.45 -52.77
N LEU A 255 -0.95 -27.18 -51.88
CA LEU A 255 0.44 -26.91 -52.24
C LEU A 255 1.10 -28.17 -52.82
N ALA A 256 0.94 -29.33 -52.18
CA ALA A 256 1.44 -30.62 -52.66
C ALA A 256 0.84 -31.00 -54.03
N ASP A 257 -0.47 -30.83 -54.21
CA ASP A 257 -1.16 -31.03 -55.49
C ASP A 257 -0.58 -30.11 -56.58
N SER A 258 -0.39 -28.81 -56.30
CA SER A 258 0.20 -27.87 -57.26
C SER A 258 1.68 -28.15 -57.57
N LEU A 259 2.43 -28.70 -56.61
CA LEU A 259 3.81 -29.15 -56.80
C LEU A 259 3.89 -30.47 -57.57
N LEU A 260 2.88 -31.34 -57.43
CA LEU A 260 2.73 -32.56 -58.21
C LEU A 260 2.35 -32.23 -59.66
N GLU A 261 1.38 -31.34 -59.88
CA GLU A 261 1.02 -30.84 -61.22
C GLU A 261 2.24 -30.19 -61.90
N LEU A 262 2.98 -29.33 -61.19
CA LEU A 262 4.20 -28.72 -61.73
C LEU A 262 5.29 -29.76 -62.05
N ARG A 263 5.42 -30.84 -61.25
CA ARG A 263 6.30 -31.97 -61.57
C ARG A 263 5.82 -32.74 -62.79
N GLU A 264 4.53 -33.04 -62.91
CA GLU A 264 3.96 -33.74 -64.06
C GLU A 264 4.09 -32.90 -65.34
N GLN A 265 3.94 -31.57 -65.25
CA GLN A 265 4.24 -30.65 -66.35
C GLN A 265 5.73 -30.71 -66.75
N TYR A 266 6.66 -30.70 -65.79
CA TYR A 266 8.10 -30.84 -66.08
C TYR A 266 8.49 -32.23 -66.59
N GLU A 267 7.91 -33.32 -66.07
CA GLU A 267 8.14 -34.68 -66.56
C GLU A 267 7.55 -34.88 -67.96
N THR A 268 6.37 -34.30 -68.24
CA THR A 268 5.78 -34.26 -69.58
C THR A 268 6.65 -33.44 -70.54
N GLN A 269 7.18 -32.28 -70.11
CA GLN A 269 8.09 -31.48 -70.93
C GLN A 269 9.43 -32.20 -71.17
N LEU A 270 10.00 -32.86 -70.16
CA LEU A 270 11.20 -33.68 -70.29
C LEU A 270 10.97 -34.87 -71.21
N ARG A 271 9.79 -35.49 -71.15
CA ARG A 271 9.38 -36.56 -72.07
C ARG A 271 9.20 -36.03 -73.49
N MET A 272 8.51 -34.92 -73.71
CA MET A 272 8.40 -34.30 -75.04
C MET A 272 9.79 -33.96 -75.60
N ASN A 273 10.66 -33.33 -74.80
CA ASN A 273 12.04 -33.05 -75.20
C ASN A 273 12.82 -34.34 -75.53
N LYS A 274 12.61 -35.43 -74.78
CA LYS A 274 13.23 -36.74 -75.05
C LYS A 274 12.70 -37.35 -76.34
N ASP A 275 11.39 -37.36 -76.54
CA ASP A 275 10.74 -37.97 -77.70
C ASP A 275 11.04 -37.13 -78.98
N ASP A 276 11.18 -35.80 -78.87
CA ASP A 276 11.72 -34.90 -79.90
C ASP A 276 13.21 -35.20 -80.20
N ILE A 277 14.03 -35.42 -79.17
CA ILE A 277 15.45 -35.80 -79.33
C ILE A 277 15.58 -37.18 -79.98
N GLU A 278 14.74 -38.15 -79.59
CA GLU A 278 14.70 -39.48 -80.19
C GLU A 278 14.27 -39.42 -81.65
N THR A 279 13.21 -38.69 -82.01
CA THR A 279 12.82 -38.50 -83.42
C THR A 279 13.86 -37.71 -84.24
N ILE A 280 14.59 -36.76 -83.64
CA ILE A 280 15.75 -36.11 -84.26
C ILE A 280 16.88 -37.13 -84.51
N TYR A 281 17.14 -38.05 -83.58
CA TYR A 281 18.14 -39.10 -83.79
C TYR A 281 17.68 -40.18 -84.78
N GLU A 282 16.40 -40.59 -84.76
CA GLU A 282 15.83 -41.53 -85.74
C GLU A 282 15.87 -40.95 -87.16
N THR A 283 15.43 -39.70 -87.35
CA THR A 283 15.54 -39.03 -88.65
C THR A 283 16.99 -38.88 -89.08
N LYS A 284 17.92 -38.61 -88.15
CA LYS A 284 19.36 -38.56 -88.44
C LYS A 284 19.94 -39.93 -88.83
N ILE A 285 19.52 -41.00 -88.16
CA ILE A 285 19.91 -42.38 -88.47
C ILE A 285 19.35 -42.79 -89.84
N ALA A 286 18.07 -42.50 -90.11
CA ALA A 286 17.44 -42.75 -91.41
C ALA A 286 18.11 -41.97 -92.55
N ASP A 287 18.56 -40.74 -92.31
CA ASP A 287 19.34 -39.96 -93.29
C ASP A 287 20.76 -40.48 -93.49
N LEU A 288 21.38 -41.06 -92.45
CA LEU A 288 22.68 -41.74 -92.56
C LEU A 288 22.55 -43.09 -93.27
N GLN A 289 21.47 -43.85 -93.01
CA GLN A 289 21.10 -45.06 -93.75
C GLN A 289 20.87 -44.73 -95.22
N LYS A 290 19.99 -43.76 -95.56
CA LYS A 290 19.80 -43.30 -96.96
C LYS A 290 21.09 -42.83 -97.64
N LYS A 291 22.07 -42.32 -96.89
CA LYS A 291 23.41 -41.98 -97.42
C LYS A 291 24.29 -43.22 -97.62
N LEU A 292 24.24 -44.19 -96.71
CA LEU A 292 24.91 -45.48 -96.84
C LEU A 292 24.34 -46.27 -98.02
N ASP A 293 23.02 -46.34 -98.15
CA ASP A 293 22.29 -47.00 -99.22
C ASP A 293 22.62 -46.36 -100.56
N ARG A 294 22.54 -45.02 -100.69
CA ARG A 294 23.00 -44.31 -101.89
C ARG A 294 24.47 -44.57 -102.22
N ASN A 295 25.34 -44.70 -101.22
CA ASN A 295 26.75 -45.02 -101.43
C ASN A 295 26.95 -46.49 -101.84
N ALA A 296 26.09 -47.41 -101.39
CA ALA A 296 26.02 -48.78 -101.84
C ALA A 296 25.47 -48.87 -103.28
N ASP A 297 24.46 -48.07 -103.63
CA ASP A 297 23.93 -47.94 -104.98
C ASP A 297 24.98 -47.38 -105.95
N PHE A 298 25.71 -46.32 -105.57
CA PHE A 298 26.86 -45.84 -106.35
C PHE A 298 27.95 -46.92 -106.46
N SER A 299 28.26 -47.64 -105.38
CA SER A 299 29.22 -48.77 -105.41
C SER A 299 28.75 -49.91 -106.32
N ASN A 300 27.46 -50.18 -106.38
CA ASN A 300 26.86 -51.18 -107.25
C ASN A 300 26.81 -50.71 -108.71
N SER A 301 26.51 -49.44 -108.99
CA SER A 301 26.66 -48.82 -110.32
C SER A 301 28.09 -48.96 -110.82
N TYR A 302 29.09 -48.59 -110.01
CA TYR A 302 30.50 -48.76 -110.37
C TYR A 302 30.90 -50.24 -110.56
N ARG A 303 30.32 -51.19 -109.82
CA ARG A 303 30.52 -52.63 -110.05
C ARG A 303 29.87 -53.12 -111.34
N GLU A 304 28.71 -52.59 -111.72
CA GLU A 304 27.98 -52.97 -112.94
C GLU A 304 28.61 -52.33 -114.20
N GLU A 305 29.10 -51.10 -114.09
CA GLU A 305 30.04 -50.48 -115.03
C GLU A 305 31.31 -51.32 -115.18
N LEU A 306 31.92 -51.78 -114.08
CA LEU A 306 33.08 -52.69 -114.13
C LEU A 306 32.74 -54.02 -114.83
N ARG A 307 31.55 -54.56 -114.59
CA ARG A 307 31.06 -55.82 -115.17
C ARG A 307 30.83 -55.69 -116.68
N THR A 308 30.25 -54.58 -117.14
CA THR A 308 30.03 -54.31 -118.56
C THR A 308 31.33 -53.93 -119.29
N LEU A 309 32.25 -53.20 -118.63
CA LEU A 309 33.61 -52.99 -119.13
C LEU A 309 34.38 -54.30 -119.27
N LYS A 310 34.33 -55.18 -118.25
CA LYS A 310 34.96 -56.51 -118.32
C LYS A 310 34.37 -57.36 -119.45
N SER A 311 33.05 -57.38 -119.58
CA SER A 311 32.38 -58.04 -120.71
C SER A 311 32.84 -57.51 -122.08
N LYS A 312 33.12 -56.20 -122.22
CA LYS A 312 33.70 -55.63 -123.45
C LYS A 312 35.15 -56.07 -123.66
N VAL A 313 35.96 -56.10 -122.60
CA VAL A 313 37.36 -56.58 -122.65
C VAL A 313 37.42 -58.05 -123.07
N ASP A 314 36.58 -58.92 -122.50
CA ASP A 314 36.56 -60.35 -122.83
C ASP A 314 36.14 -60.60 -124.30
N ASN A 315 35.20 -59.80 -124.83
CA ASN A 315 34.80 -59.83 -126.25
C ASN A 315 35.89 -59.29 -127.20
N LEU A 316 36.62 -58.25 -126.80
CA LEU A 316 37.75 -57.73 -127.58
C LEU A 316 38.96 -58.67 -127.54
N SER A 317 39.22 -59.31 -126.39
CA SER A 317 40.31 -60.27 -126.19
C SER A 317 40.11 -61.53 -127.03
N SER A 318 38.90 -62.12 -127.02
CA SER A 318 38.57 -63.26 -127.89
C SER A 318 38.67 -62.91 -129.38
N ARG A 319 38.22 -61.70 -129.78
CA ARG A 319 38.38 -61.22 -131.17
C ARG A 319 39.85 -60.98 -131.55
N ASN A 320 40.67 -60.49 -130.63
CA ASN A 320 42.11 -60.33 -130.85
C ASN A 320 42.81 -61.69 -131.00
N SER A 321 42.54 -62.65 -130.12
CA SER A 321 43.09 -64.01 -130.17
C SER A 321 42.75 -64.73 -131.49
N THR A 322 41.51 -64.57 -132.01
CA THR A 322 41.15 -65.12 -133.33
C THR A 322 41.90 -64.45 -134.49
N LEU A 323 42.20 -63.15 -134.39
CA LEU A 323 43.00 -62.44 -135.39
C LEU A 323 44.48 -62.85 -135.31
N GLU A 324 45.04 -63.04 -134.12
CA GLU A 324 46.41 -63.53 -133.90
C GLU A 324 46.60 -64.97 -134.42
N SER A 325 45.61 -65.84 -134.23
CA SER A 325 45.59 -67.19 -134.81
C SER A 325 45.54 -67.16 -136.35
N SER A 326 44.77 -66.23 -136.94
CA SER A 326 44.77 -66.03 -138.39
C SER A 326 46.13 -65.51 -138.88
N ASN A 327 46.72 -64.54 -138.19
CA ASN A 327 47.96 -63.88 -138.59
C ASN A 327 49.16 -64.84 -138.54
N THR A 328 49.26 -65.66 -137.50
CA THR A 328 50.30 -66.71 -137.38
C THR A 328 50.18 -67.77 -138.48
N SER A 329 48.96 -68.16 -138.89
CA SER A 329 48.78 -69.09 -140.02
C SER A 329 49.27 -68.51 -141.36
N LEU A 330 49.04 -67.21 -141.60
CA LEU A 330 49.48 -66.52 -142.81
C LEU A 330 51.00 -66.29 -142.83
N LEU A 331 51.60 -65.95 -141.68
CA LEU A 331 53.05 -65.79 -141.55
C LEU A 331 53.82 -67.10 -141.80
N ASN A 332 53.32 -68.23 -141.31
CA ASN A 332 53.90 -69.54 -141.65
C ASN A 332 53.77 -69.85 -143.15
N ARG A 333 52.61 -69.55 -143.75
CA ARG A 333 52.38 -69.75 -145.20
C ARG A 333 53.29 -68.88 -146.07
N ILE A 334 53.61 -67.66 -145.65
CA ILE A 334 54.60 -66.79 -146.30
C ILE A 334 55.99 -67.42 -146.19
N LYS A 335 56.39 -67.85 -144.99
CA LYS A 335 57.72 -68.41 -144.73
C LYS A 335 58.03 -69.70 -145.51
N ASP A 336 57.03 -70.55 -145.72
CA ASP A 336 57.17 -71.73 -146.58
C ASP A 336 57.32 -71.36 -148.07
N LEU A 337 56.61 -70.32 -148.54
CA LEU A 337 56.72 -69.83 -149.92
C LEU A 337 58.06 -69.12 -150.17
N GLU A 338 58.55 -68.32 -149.22
CA GLU A 338 59.88 -67.71 -149.25
C GLU A 338 60.98 -68.78 -149.34
N LYS A 339 60.86 -69.87 -148.58
CA LYS A 339 61.82 -70.98 -148.61
C LYS A 339 61.85 -71.71 -149.95
N MET A 340 60.70 -71.93 -150.59
CA MET A 340 60.63 -72.51 -151.94
C MET A 340 61.30 -71.59 -152.97
N LEU A 341 61.01 -70.29 -152.91
CA LEU A 341 61.53 -69.30 -153.85
C LEU A 341 63.06 -69.15 -153.72
N GLU A 342 63.62 -69.26 -152.52
CA GLU A 342 65.06 -69.25 -152.32
C GLU A 342 65.75 -70.53 -152.83
N GLN A 343 65.11 -71.70 -152.73
CA GLN A 343 65.64 -72.94 -153.34
C GLN A 343 65.61 -72.91 -154.88
N GLU A 344 64.58 -72.31 -155.48
CA GLU A 344 64.56 -72.06 -156.94
C GLU A 344 65.67 -71.07 -157.35
N ARG A 345 66.00 -70.08 -156.51
CA ARG A 345 67.09 -69.13 -156.73
C ARG A 345 68.49 -69.75 -156.59
N GLU A 346 68.71 -70.64 -155.63
CA GLU A 346 69.97 -71.40 -155.54
C GLU A 346 70.14 -72.26 -156.79
N TRP A 347 69.12 -73.04 -157.18
CA TRP A 347 69.15 -73.88 -158.39
C TRP A 347 69.41 -73.07 -159.67
N HIS A 348 68.77 -71.91 -159.82
CA HIS A 348 69.03 -71.02 -160.94
C HIS A 348 70.42 -70.38 -160.92
N ASN A 349 70.98 -70.02 -159.75
CA ASN A 349 72.35 -69.52 -159.66
C ASN A 349 73.38 -70.59 -160.03
N ASP A 350 73.25 -71.81 -159.53
CA ASP A 350 74.18 -72.90 -159.86
C ASP A 350 74.14 -73.26 -161.35
N ALA A 351 72.94 -73.28 -161.95
CA ALA A 351 72.78 -73.45 -163.39
C ALA A 351 73.38 -72.30 -164.21
N LEU A 352 73.32 -71.06 -163.71
CA LEU A 352 73.88 -69.88 -164.35
C LEU A 352 75.41 -69.84 -164.22
N ASN A 353 75.96 -70.10 -163.03
CA ASN A 353 77.39 -70.26 -162.78
C ASN A 353 78.01 -71.34 -163.68
N ALA A 354 77.37 -72.51 -163.82
CA ALA A 354 77.84 -73.56 -164.72
C ALA A 354 77.92 -73.11 -166.20
N LYS A 355 77.03 -72.22 -166.63
CA LYS A 355 77.07 -71.62 -167.98
C LYS A 355 78.02 -70.43 -168.10
N GLU A 356 78.30 -69.70 -167.02
CA GLU A 356 79.39 -68.73 -167.01
C GLU A 356 80.76 -69.44 -167.06
N GLU A 357 80.94 -70.58 -166.40
CA GLU A 357 82.17 -71.38 -166.47
C GLU A 357 82.39 -71.94 -167.89
N GLU A 358 81.36 -72.48 -168.55
CA GLU A 358 81.41 -72.87 -169.97
C GLU A 358 81.73 -71.68 -170.91
N LEU A 359 81.11 -70.51 -170.68
CA LEU A 359 81.41 -69.31 -171.47
C LEU A 359 82.84 -68.79 -171.21
N ARG A 360 83.41 -69.07 -170.04
CA ARG A 360 84.77 -68.69 -169.66
C ARG A 360 85.82 -69.61 -170.28
N THR A 361 85.55 -70.92 -170.34
CA THR A 361 86.44 -71.86 -171.05
C THR A 361 86.43 -71.61 -172.55
N LEU A 362 85.26 -71.43 -173.19
CA LEU A 362 85.20 -71.06 -174.62
C LEU A 362 85.87 -69.71 -174.92
N ARG A 363 85.78 -68.72 -174.00
CA ARG A 363 86.52 -67.45 -174.16
C ARG A 363 88.02 -67.65 -174.09
N ASN A 364 88.52 -68.46 -173.17
CA ASN A 364 89.95 -68.76 -173.07
C ASN A 364 90.46 -69.54 -174.29
N GLU A 365 89.71 -70.54 -174.78
CA GLU A 365 90.07 -71.25 -176.04
C GLU A 365 90.08 -70.30 -177.24
N MET A 366 89.12 -69.36 -177.32
CA MET A 366 89.08 -68.34 -178.38
C MET A 366 90.25 -67.35 -178.27
N GLU A 367 90.60 -66.88 -177.06
CA GLU A 367 91.78 -66.01 -176.88
C GLU A 367 93.09 -66.76 -177.19
N GLN A 368 93.18 -68.05 -176.86
CA GLN A 368 94.35 -68.86 -177.16
C GLN A 368 94.49 -69.14 -178.67
N GLN A 369 93.40 -69.47 -179.37
CA GLN A 369 93.42 -69.55 -180.84
C GLN A 369 93.73 -68.19 -181.49
N LEU A 370 93.25 -67.07 -180.94
CA LEU A 370 93.60 -65.72 -181.41
C LEU A 370 95.08 -65.36 -181.15
N ALA A 371 95.71 -65.93 -180.12
CA ALA A 371 97.15 -65.82 -179.88
C ALA A 371 97.95 -66.66 -180.88
N GLU A 372 97.56 -67.92 -181.10
CA GLU A 372 98.18 -68.81 -182.09
C GLU A 372 98.03 -68.25 -183.52
N TYR A 373 96.88 -67.65 -183.86
CA TYR A 373 96.70 -66.94 -185.13
C TYR A 373 97.52 -65.66 -185.24
N ARG A 374 97.88 -64.99 -184.14
CA ARG A 374 98.82 -63.85 -184.16
C ARG A 374 100.25 -64.29 -184.38
N GLU A 375 100.70 -65.34 -183.70
CA GLU A 375 102.04 -65.89 -183.90
C GLU A 375 102.21 -66.44 -185.33
N LEU A 376 101.18 -67.11 -185.86
CA LEU A 376 101.13 -67.53 -187.25
C LEU A 376 101.07 -66.35 -188.24
N LEU A 377 100.44 -65.23 -187.86
CA LEU A 377 100.44 -63.99 -188.66
C LEU A 377 101.84 -63.35 -188.68
N ASP A 378 102.54 -63.28 -187.56
CA ASP A 378 103.90 -62.71 -187.49
C ASP A 378 104.93 -63.56 -188.26
N ILE A 379 104.82 -64.90 -188.18
CA ILE A 379 105.59 -65.82 -189.05
C ILE A 379 105.25 -65.57 -190.53
N LYS A 380 103.97 -65.33 -190.85
CA LYS A 380 103.54 -64.98 -192.21
C LYS A 380 104.03 -63.60 -192.65
N VAL A 381 104.18 -62.62 -191.74
CA VAL A 381 104.77 -61.30 -192.03
C VAL A 381 106.27 -61.41 -192.29
N ALA A 382 106.99 -62.29 -191.60
CA ALA A 382 108.40 -62.59 -191.91
C ALA A 382 108.53 -63.17 -193.34
N LEU A 383 107.70 -64.15 -193.70
CA LEU A 383 107.66 -64.72 -195.06
C LEU A 383 107.20 -63.70 -196.12
N ASP A 384 106.25 -62.82 -195.80
CA ASP A 384 105.83 -61.71 -196.67
C ASP A 384 106.99 -60.73 -196.92
N MET A 385 107.86 -60.45 -195.93
CA MET A 385 109.03 -59.59 -196.11
C MET A 385 110.05 -60.21 -197.08
N GLU A 386 110.29 -61.51 -197.00
CA GLU A 386 111.13 -62.23 -197.96
C GLU A 386 110.50 -62.22 -199.37
N ILE A 387 109.19 -62.49 -199.48
CA ILE A 387 108.45 -62.47 -200.75
C ILE A 387 108.36 -61.04 -201.33
N ALA A 388 108.26 -60.00 -200.51
CA ALA A 388 108.22 -58.60 -200.94
C ALA A 388 109.56 -58.17 -201.56
N ALA A 389 110.69 -58.63 -201.02
CA ALA A 389 112.00 -58.43 -201.66
C ALA A 389 112.05 -59.10 -203.04
N TYR A 390 111.56 -60.34 -203.17
CA TYR A 390 111.50 -61.05 -204.46
C TYR A 390 110.48 -60.47 -205.45
N ARG A 391 109.45 -59.76 -204.97
CA ARG A 391 108.51 -59.03 -205.83
C ARG A 391 109.00 -57.64 -206.22
N LYS A 392 109.84 -56.96 -205.43
CA LYS A 392 110.35 -55.62 -205.76
C LYS A 392 111.52 -55.61 -206.77
N LEU A 393 111.56 -56.60 -207.63
CA LEU A 393 112.15 -56.44 -208.96
C LEU A 393 111.09 -55.91 -209.94
N LEU A 394 109.78 -56.02 -209.61
CA LEU A 394 108.52 -55.45 -210.20
C LEU A 394 107.16 -55.53 -209.19
N GLU A 395 106.41 -54.78 -208.17
CA GLU A 395 106.29 -53.65 -206.96
C GLU A 395 104.92 -53.40 -205.90
N GLY A 396 104.66 -52.45 -204.80
CA GLY A 396 103.36 -52.13 -203.80
C GLY A 396 103.14 -51.11 -202.41
N GLU A 397 101.93 -50.76 -201.64
CA GLU A 397 101.51 -49.74 -200.36
C GLU A 397 100.16 -49.92 -199.30
N GLU A 398 99.43 -49.25 -198.20
CA GLU A 398 99.07 -48.00 -197.15
C GLU A 398 98.34 -48.21 -195.59
N ILE A 399 97.54 -47.55 -194.55
CA ILE A 399 96.42 -46.43 -194.03
C ILE A 399 96.08 -45.94 -192.39
N ARG A 400 94.93 -45.24 -191.78
CA ARG A 400 94.70 -44.30 -190.42
C ARG A 400 93.26 -43.90 -189.49
N LEU A 401 93.07 -43.37 -188.11
CA LEU A 401 91.95 -42.42 -187.26
C LEU A 401 91.31 -42.45 -185.62
N ASN A 402 90.68 -41.40 -184.78
CA ASN A 402 89.55 -41.27 -183.53
C ASN A 402 89.44 -40.25 -182.09
N ILE A 403 88.30 -39.93 -181.17
CA ILE A 403 88.07 -39.00 -179.77
C ILE A 403 86.67 -38.73 -178.74
N SER A 404 86.50 -38.16 -177.37
CA SER A 404 85.22 -37.67 -176.38
C SER A 404 85.12 -37.02 -174.74
N PRO A 405 83.99 -36.45 -173.95
CA PRO A 405 83.79 -35.63 -172.49
C PRO A 405 82.46 -35.43 -171.33
N SER A 406 82.35 -34.77 -170.00
CA SER A 406 81.09 -34.38 -168.93
C SER A 406 81.05 -33.55 -167.37
N SER A 407 79.94 -33.15 -166.45
CA SER A 407 79.81 -32.40 -164.94
C SER A 407 78.44 -32.01 -163.87
N SER A 408 78.35 -31.42 -162.50
CA SER A 408 77.19 -30.73 -161.48
C SER A 408 77.22 -30.49 -159.73
N ARG A 409 76.46 -29.99 -158.52
CA ARG A 409 75.12 -29.44 -157.64
C ARG A 409 75.08 -28.67 -156.04
N ALA A 410 73.99 -28.23 -155.13
CA ALA A 410 73.86 -27.44 -153.63
C ALA A 410 72.55 -27.21 -152.45
N SER A 411 72.45 -26.50 -151.13
CA SER A 411 71.26 -26.23 -149.94
C SER A 411 71.18 -25.22 -148.48
N SER A 412 70.14 -25.01 -147.42
CA SER A 412 69.96 -24.06 -146.01
C SER A 412 68.74 -23.93 -144.72
N PRO A 413 68.67 -23.13 -143.45
CA PRO A 413 67.76 -23.01 -142.02
C PRO A 413 67.33 -21.62 -141.00
N LEU A 414 66.73 -21.21 -139.68
CA LEU A 414 65.83 -21.40 -138.25
C LEU A 414 65.42 -20.22 -136.97
N PRO A 415 64.60 -20.28 -135.71
CA PRO A 415 63.89 -19.25 -134.55
C PRO A 415 63.81 -19.29 -132.78
N THR A 416 63.16 -18.70 -131.54
CA THR A 416 62.04 -17.83 -130.60
C THR A 416 62.23 -17.30 -128.91
N ARG A 417 61.56 -16.77 -127.67
CA ARG A 417 60.27 -16.29 -126.63
C ARG A 417 60.43 -15.44 -125.09
N SER A 418 59.76 -14.95 -123.83
CA SER A 418 58.51 -14.69 -122.69
C SER A 418 58.56 -13.62 -121.27
N THR A 419 57.90 -13.15 -119.98
CA THR A 419 56.73 -13.13 -118.73
C THR A 419 56.53 -12.02 -117.32
N PRO A 420 55.55 -11.93 -116.17
CA PRO A 420 55.04 -10.85 -114.94
C PRO A 420 54.62 -11.04 -113.21
N VAL A 421 53.99 -10.39 -112.00
CA VAL A 421 53.28 -9.13 -111.05
C VAL A 421 52.72 -9.14 -109.34
N ARG A 422 52.24 -8.08 -108.34
CA ARG A 422 51.32 -7.82 -106.87
C ARG A 422 51.57 -6.86 -105.38
N SER A 423 50.96 -6.35 -104.10
CA SER A 423 49.73 -6.03 -102.92
C SER A 423 49.92 -5.20 -101.34
N HIS A 424 49.26 -4.65 -100.07
CA HIS A 424 48.01 -4.15 -99.00
C HIS A 424 48.20 -3.35 -97.39
N LYS A 425 47.55 -2.83 -96.11
CA LYS A 425 46.32 -2.45 -94.95
C LYS A 425 46.48 -1.45 -93.44
N ARG A 426 45.86 -0.93 -92.15
CA ARG A 426 44.68 -0.67 -90.89
C ARG A 426 44.74 0.55 -89.55
N ARG A 427 44.16 1.09 -88.24
CA ARG A 427 43.16 1.22 -86.82
C ARG A 427 43.05 2.56 -85.60
N ARG A 428 42.43 3.07 -84.30
CA ARG A 428 41.36 3.17 -82.95
C ARG A 428 41.20 4.42 -81.64
N ILE A 429 40.30 4.64 -80.44
CA ILE A 429 40.00 5.85 -79.22
C ILE A 429 39.16 5.88 -77.60
N LEU A 430 38.90 6.93 -76.54
CA LEU A 430 38.13 7.06 -75.00
C LEU A 430 37.69 8.42 -73.88
N THR A 431 37.02 8.52 -72.52
CA THR A 431 36.52 9.77 -71.42
C THR A 431 35.89 9.79 -69.72
N ASP A 432 35.44 10.86 -68.75
CA ASP A 432 35.01 11.03 -67.09
C ASP A 432 34.12 12.25 -66.08
N SER A 433 33.82 12.43 -64.60
CA SER A 433 32.89 13.46 -63.56
C SER A 433 32.82 13.88 -61.79
N GLU A 434 31.88 14.68 -60.91
CA GLU A 434 31.81 15.33 -59.31
C GLU A 434 30.51 15.97 -58.20
N ARG A 435 30.53 16.34 -56.74
CA ARG A 435 29.84 17.33 -55.51
C ARG A 435 28.81 17.22 -54.12
N THR A 436 28.59 18.18 -53.04
CA THR A 436 27.98 18.13 -51.53
C THR A 436 27.08 19.25 -50.69
N SER A 437 26.57 19.04 -49.38
CA SER A 437 26.07 20.04 -48.28
C SER A 437 25.94 19.55 -46.74
N SER A 438 25.57 20.37 -45.70
CA SER A 438 25.68 20.12 -44.19
C SER A 438 24.39 19.94 -43.30
N GLY A 439 24.50 19.48 -42.02
CA GLY A 439 23.35 19.26 -41.08
C GLY A 439 23.64 18.76 -39.62
N VAL A 440 22.59 18.59 -38.78
CA VAL A 440 22.64 18.11 -37.37
C VAL A 440 22.55 16.57 -37.28
N GLN A 441 23.28 15.95 -36.34
CA GLN A 441 23.36 14.50 -36.19
C GLN A 441 22.55 13.96 -34.97
N SER A 442 21.49 13.20 -35.27
CA SER A 442 20.78 12.35 -34.31
C SER A 442 20.88 10.88 -34.71
N SER A 443 20.97 9.96 -33.74
CA SER A 443 20.81 8.52 -33.92
C SER A 443 19.67 7.99 -33.04
N ALA A 444 18.99 6.93 -33.47
CA ALA A 444 17.92 6.30 -32.70
C ALA A 444 17.95 4.78 -32.87
N LYS A 445 17.55 4.07 -31.81
CA LYS A 445 17.51 2.61 -31.70
C LYS A 445 16.19 2.20 -31.05
N SER A 446 15.58 1.12 -31.51
CA SER A 446 14.37 0.55 -30.93
C SER A 446 14.44 -0.97 -30.99
N SER A 447 14.26 -1.62 -29.85
CA SER A 447 14.29 -3.07 -29.66
C SER A 447 12.94 -3.74 -29.99
N GLY A 448 11.91 -2.95 -30.28
CA GLY A 448 10.57 -3.40 -30.65
C GLY A 448 9.68 -2.26 -31.13
N ASP A 449 8.37 -2.42 -30.96
CA ASP A 449 7.30 -1.61 -31.57
C ASP A 449 7.22 -0.13 -31.11
N ILE A 450 8.07 0.30 -30.18
CA ILE A 450 8.09 1.67 -29.63
C ILE A 450 9.44 2.32 -29.87
N ASP A 451 9.45 3.60 -30.29
CA ASP A 451 10.65 4.41 -30.39
C ASP A 451 10.54 5.77 -29.69
N VAL A 452 11.72 6.31 -29.31
CA VAL A 452 11.86 7.71 -28.88
C VAL A 452 11.94 8.58 -30.13
N ALA A 453 10.78 8.86 -30.71
CA ALA A 453 10.65 9.54 -31.99
C ALA A 453 11.29 10.95 -32.02
N ASP A 454 11.31 11.66 -30.88
CA ASP A 454 11.82 13.03 -30.80
C ASP A 454 12.20 13.43 -29.35
N HIS A 455 13.14 14.35 -29.19
CA HIS A 455 13.40 15.06 -27.94
C HIS A 455 13.85 16.50 -28.21
N ASP A 456 13.49 17.42 -27.32
CA ASP A 456 13.94 18.82 -27.43
C ASP A 456 15.31 19.00 -26.77
N MET A 457 16.29 19.49 -27.54
CA MET A 457 17.62 19.87 -27.04
C MET A 457 17.58 21.00 -26.00
N LEU A 458 16.47 21.76 -25.94
CA LEU A 458 16.19 22.80 -24.95
C LEU A 458 15.38 22.30 -23.73
N GLY A 459 15.20 20.97 -23.57
CA GLY A 459 14.64 20.38 -22.34
C GLY A 459 13.15 20.61 -22.11
N LYS A 460 12.33 20.84 -23.16
CA LYS A 460 10.87 21.04 -23.00
C LYS A 460 10.05 19.77 -23.09
N PHE A 461 10.45 18.80 -23.93
CA PHE A 461 9.69 17.57 -24.13
C PHE A 461 10.53 16.37 -24.60
N VAL A 462 9.97 15.18 -24.44
CA VAL A 462 10.32 13.96 -25.16
C VAL A 462 9.04 13.37 -25.77
N LYS A 463 9.12 12.85 -27.01
CA LYS A 463 8.03 12.14 -27.68
C LYS A 463 8.37 10.66 -27.81
N ILE A 464 7.40 9.82 -27.48
CA ILE A 464 7.44 8.37 -27.68
C ILE A 464 6.33 8.01 -28.67
N HIS A 465 6.63 7.18 -29.66
CA HIS A 465 5.69 6.76 -30.70
C HIS A 465 5.60 5.23 -30.76
N ASN A 466 4.41 4.72 -31.04
CA ASN A 466 4.15 3.29 -31.22
C ASN A 466 4.04 3.00 -32.72
N LYS A 467 5.09 2.41 -33.31
CA LYS A 467 5.14 1.95 -34.71
C LYS A 467 4.43 0.60 -34.91
N GLY A 468 4.11 -0.08 -33.81
CA GLY A 468 3.42 -1.35 -33.78
C GLY A 468 1.97 -1.29 -34.24
N LYS A 469 1.42 -2.48 -34.50
CA LYS A 469 0.01 -2.68 -34.87
C LYS A 469 -0.91 -2.97 -33.67
N GLN A 470 -0.35 -3.08 -32.47
CA GLN A 470 -1.07 -3.38 -31.23
C GLN A 470 -0.92 -2.23 -30.22
N GLU A 471 -1.85 -2.12 -29.26
CA GLU A 471 -1.70 -1.16 -28.16
C GLU A 471 -0.78 -1.73 -27.07
N ILE A 472 0.06 -0.86 -26.50
CA ILE A 472 1.10 -1.27 -25.55
C ILE A 472 0.92 -0.52 -24.24
N SER A 473 0.92 -1.25 -23.12
CA SER A 473 0.90 -0.66 -21.78
C SER A 473 2.30 -0.21 -21.37
N LEU A 474 2.46 1.09 -21.16
CA LEU A 474 3.67 1.70 -20.59
C LEU A 474 3.64 1.70 -19.05
N GLY A 475 2.69 1.01 -18.42
CA GLY A 475 2.55 0.99 -16.96
C GLY A 475 3.84 0.55 -16.26
N SER A 476 4.36 1.40 -15.35
CA SER A 476 5.64 1.21 -14.64
C SER A 476 6.92 1.31 -15.49
N TRP A 477 6.83 1.57 -16.80
CA TRP A 477 8.00 1.86 -17.64
C TRP A 477 8.62 3.21 -17.26
N GLN A 478 9.88 3.42 -17.63
CA GLN A 478 10.66 4.59 -17.21
C GLN A 478 11.35 5.23 -18.41
N LEU A 479 11.36 6.56 -18.45
CA LEU A 479 12.03 7.36 -19.47
C LEU A 479 13.15 8.13 -18.80
N VAL A 480 14.39 7.73 -19.10
CA VAL A 480 15.64 8.24 -18.52
C VAL A 480 16.31 9.13 -19.56
N GLN A 481 16.56 10.39 -19.23
CA GLN A 481 17.34 11.29 -20.07
C GLN A 481 18.64 11.67 -19.38
N LYS A 482 19.75 11.43 -20.06
CA LYS A 482 21.13 11.75 -19.65
C LYS A 482 21.62 12.89 -20.56
N GLY A 483 21.94 14.02 -19.95
CA GLY A 483 22.69 15.11 -20.56
C GLY A 483 24.04 15.29 -19.86
N GLU A 484 24.82 16.26 -20.32
CA GLU A 484 26.12 16.61 -19.73
C GLU A 484 25.99 16.94 -18.22
N GLY A 485 26.40 15.99 -17.38
CA GLY A 485 26.37 16.11 -15.91
C GLY A 485 25.01 15.91 -15.21
N ALA A 486 23.92 15.61 -15.93
CA ALA A 486 22.58 15.52 -15.34
C ALA A 486 21.75 14.35 -15.90
N GLU A 487 21.08 13.62 -15.00
CA GLU A 487 20.19 12.50 -15.33
C GLU A 487 18.79 12.71 -14.73
N VAL A 488 17.75 12.61 -15.56
CA VAL A 488 16.36 12.87 -15.21
C VAL A 488 15.51 11.66 -15.60
N THR A 489 14.78 11.09 -14.63
CA THR A 489 13.97 9.87 -14.83
C THR A 489 12.48 10.13 -14.56
N TYR A 490 11.68 10.07 -15.61
CA TYR A 490 10.21 10.06 -15.53
C TYR A 490 9.71 8.61 -15.45
N LYS A 491 8.66 8.36 -14.66
CA LYS A 491 8.00 7.04 -14.58
C LYS A 491 6.55 7.13 -15.04
N PHE A 492 6.14 6.25 -15.94
CA PHE A 492 4.79 6.27 -16.49
C PHE A 492 3.74 5.77 -15.47
N PRO A 493 2.62 6.50 -15.28
CA PRO A 493 1.51 6.02 -14.47
C PRO A 493 1.01 4.64 -14.92
N ARG A 494 0.62 3.77 -13.98
CA ARG A 494 0.25 2.36 -14.23
C ARG A 494 -0.86 2.16 -15.28
N ALA A 495 -1.69 3.16 -15.54
CA ALA A 495 -2.79 3.11 -16.52
C ALA A 495 -2.44 3.74 -17.89
N THR A 496 -1.15 3.99 -18.18
CA THR A 496 -0.73 4.61 -19.46
C THR A 496 -0.65 3.55 -20.56
N VAL A 497 -1.50 3.68 -21.58
CA VAL A 497 -1.51 2.81 -22.78
C VAL A 497 -1.29 3.66 -24.03
N ILE A 498 -0.39 3.22 -24.92
CA ILE A 498 -0.14 3.86 -26.22
C ILE A 498 -0.76 3.02 -27.35
N LYS A 499 -1.73 3.60 -28.06
CA LYS A 499 -2.45 2.95 -29.18
C LYS A 499 -1.54 2.76 -30.42
N PRO A 500 -1.88 1.86 -31.36
CA PRO A 500 -1.14 1.71 -32.62
C PRO A 500 -1.01 3.04 -33.36
N ASN A 501 0.16 3.32 -33.93
CA ASN A 501 0.49 4.55 -34.66
C ASN A 501 0.23 5.86 -33.88
N ALA A 502 0.11 5.80 -32.55
CA ALA A 502 -0.09 6.97 -31.69
C ALA A 502 1.25 7.47 -31.10
N THR A 503 1.26 8.73 -30.68
CA THR A 503 2.40 9.38 -30.05
C THR A 503 1.99 9.97 -28.70
N ILE A 504 2.80 9.73 -27.67
CA ILE A 504 2.68 10.35 -26.34
C ILE A 504 3.84 11.33 -26.18
N THR A 505 3.52 12.57 -25.78
CA THR A 505 4.52 13.59 -25.46
C THR A 505 4.57 13.79 -23.94
N VAL A 506 5.76 13.68 -23.36
CA VAL A 506 6.01 13.99 -21.95
C VAL A 506 6.71 15.35 -21.87
N TRP A 507 6.00 16.35 -21.38
CA TRP A 507 6.49 17.73 -21.23
C TRP A 507 7.09 17.99 -19.86
N SER A 508 8.08 18.88 -19.80
CA SER A 508 8.67 19.38 -18.56
C SER A 508 7.67 20.21 -17.74
N SER A 509 7.84 20.30 -16.42
CA SER A 509 6.95 21.09 -15.55
C SER A 509 7.01 22.60 -15.79
N ASN A 510 8.07 23.10 -16.46
CA ASN A 510 8.24 24.50 -16.85
C ASN A 510 7.77 24.80 -18.30
N SER A 511 7.16 23.83 -19.00
CA SER A 511 6.66 24.01 -20.37
C SER A 511 5.43 24.90 -20.51
N GLY A 512 4.69 25.14 -19.41
CA GLY A 512 3.44 25.91 -19.40
C GLY A 512 2.22 25.18 -20.01
N ILE A 513 2.36 23.92 -20.41
CA ILE A 513 1.31 23.13 -21.06
C ILE A 513 0.47 22.38 -20.03
N GLN A 514 -0.85 22.34 -20.24
CA GLN A 514 -1.79 21.59 -19.41
C GLN A 514 -1.80 20.10 -19.80
N ALA A 515 -1.76 19.21 -18.80
CA ALA A 515 -1.79 17.77 -19.04
C ALA A 515 -3.15 17.31 -19.60
N SER A 516 -3.11 16.48 -20.64
CA SER A 516 -4.25 15.81 -21.26
C SER A 516 -3.90 14.35 -21.57
N PRO A 517 -3.97 13.44 -20.57
CA PRO A 517 -3.67 12.03 -20.74
C PRO A 517 -4.67 11.34 -21.70
N PRO A 518 -4.25 10.30 -22.45
CA PRO A 518 -2.93 9.68 -22.44
C PRO A 518 -1.89 10.39 -23.33
N GLN A 519 -2.30 11.24 -24.29
CA GLN A 519 -1.41 11.77 -25.33
C GLN A 519 -0.44 12.86 -24.85
N THR A 520 -0.88 13.72 -23.92
CA THR A 520 -0.08 14.82 -23.38
C THR A 520 0.11 14.64 -21.88
N LEU A 521 1.30 14.22 -21.48
CA LEU A 521 1.69 14.07 -20.07
C LEU A 521 2.62 15.21 -19.69
N VAL A 522 2.58 15.62 -18.42
CA VAL A 522 3.42 16.70 -17.88
C VAL A 522 4.09 16.21 -16.60
N MET A 523 5.40 16.41 -16.51
CA MET A 523 6.21 16.07 -15.34
C MET A 523 5.76 16.90 -14.12
N LYS A 524 5.79 16.30 -12.93
CA LYS A 524 5.53 17.01 -11.66
C LYS A 524 6.84 17.46 -11.04
N ASN A 525 7.03 18.77 -10.92
CA ASN A 525 8.19 19.41 -10.26
C ASN A 525 9.56 18.94 -10.82
N GLN A 526 9.63 18.63 -12.11
CA GLN A 526 10.82 18.14 -12.81
C GLN A 526 10.82 18.66 -14.25
N SER A 527 11.99 18.91 -14.81
CA SER A 527 12.19 19.29 -16.22
C SER A 527 13.24 18.40 -16.88
N TRP A 528 13.12 18.25 -18.20
CA TRP A 528 14.10 17.53 -19.01
C TRP A 528 15.44 18.27 -19.07
N CYS A 529 16.50 17.53 -19.41
CA CYS A 529 17.85 18.05 -19.57
C CYS A 529 17.95 18.94 -20.82
N SER A 530 18.69 20.04 -20.72
CA SER A 530 19.02 20.94 -21.84
C SER A 530 20.55 20.94 -21.99
N SER A 531 21.07 20.30 -23.03
CA SER A 531 22.53 20.12 -23.24
C SER A 531 22.87 20.06 -24.73
N SER A 532 24.16 20.21 -25.05
CA SER A 532 24.73 20.07 -26.39
C SER A 532 24.69 18.62 -26.90
N SER A 533 24.68 17.64 -25.99
CA SER A 533 24.49 16.22 -26.26
C SER A 533 23.42 15.66 -25.32
N LEU A 534 22.43 14.96 -25.87
CA LEU A 534 21.36 14.31 -25.10
C LEU A 534 21.19 12.86 -25.53
N LEU A 535 21.28 11.95 -24.56
CA LEU A 535 20.88 10.55 -24.69
C LEU A 535 19.58 10.32 -23.90
N THR A 536 18.54 9.85 -24.58
CA THR A 536 17.23 9.54 -23.99
C THR A 536 16.93 8.05 -24.16
N ILE A 537 16.58 7.37 -23.07
CA ILE A 537 16.45 5.91 -23.00
C ILE A 537 15.08 5.57 -22.41
N LEU A 538 14.30 4.77 -23.13
CA LEU A 538 13.07 4.15 -22.64
C LEU A 538 13.41 2.76 -22.08
N GLN A 539 13.15 2.57 -20.79
CA GLN A 539 13.34 1.31 -20.08
C GLN A 539 11.98 0.64 -19.79
N ASN A 540 11.92 -0.67 -19.97
CA ASN A 540 10.76 -1.47 -19.60
C ASN A 540 10.67 -1.68 -18.07
N ASN A 541 9.65 -2.40 -17.60
CA ASN A 541 9.45 -2.68 -16.18
C ASN A 541 10.61 -3.48 -15.52
N ASN A 542 11.43 -4.18 -16.32
CA ASN A 542 12.57 -4.98 -15.86
C ASN A 542 13.88 -4.15 -15.82
N GLY A 543 13.87 -2.90 -16.32
CA GLY A 543 15.05 -2.04 -16.44
C GLY A 543 15.84 -2.20 -17.74
N GLU A 544 15.36 -3.02 -18.69
CA GLU A 544 16.00 -3.27 -19.97
C GLU A 544 15.74 -2.10 -20.94
N GLU A 545 16.74 -1.71 -21.73
CA GLU A 545 16.61 -0.68 -22.76
C GLU A 545 15.72 -1.17 -23.92
N TYR A 546 14.53 -0.58 -24.04
CA TYR A 546 13.57 -0.89 -25.08
C TYR A 546 13.73 0.02 -26.31
N ALA A 547 14.12 1.28 -26.09
CA ALA A 547 14.49 2.21 -27.17
C ALA A 547 15.41 3.30 -26.64
N SER A 548 16.24 3.87 -27.50
CA SER A 548 17.05 5.05 -27.19
C SER A 548 17.18 6.01 -28.36
N ARG A 549 17.42 7.28 -28.05
CA ARG A 549 17.74 8.35 -29.01
C ARG A 549 18.89 9.19 -28.48
N GLU A 550 19.87 9.43 -29.31
CA GLU A 550 21.03 10.29 -29.07
C GLU A 550 21.01 11.45 -30.06
N SER A 551 21.25 12.68 -29.61
CA SER A 551 21.41 13.84 -30.50
C SER A 551 22.57 14.70 -30.06
N ILE A 552 23.43 15.08 -31.01
CA ILE A 552 24.63 15.88 -30.76
C ILE A 552 24.59 17.15 -31.62
N LYS A 553 24.71 18.31 -30.97
CA LYS A 553 24.75 19.61 -31.64
C LYS A 553 26.15 19.92 -32.17
N VAL A 554 26.42 19.48 -33.40
CA VAL A 554 27.59 19.94 -34.16
C VAL A 554 27.49 21.46 -34.39
N SER A 555 28.60 22.17 -34.20
CA SER A 555 28.69 23.63 -34.43
C SER A 555 29.84 23.92 -35.39
N GLU A 556 29.54 24.50 -36.55
CA GLU A 556 30.56 25.04 -37.45
C GLU A 556 31.09 26.37 -36.89
N SER A 557 32.40 26.45 -36.63
CA SER A 557 33.07 27.68 -36.19
C SER A 557 33.73 28.37 -37.38
N SER A 558 33.10 29.45 -37.87
CA SER A 558 33.64 30.28 -38.94
C SER A 558 34.34 31.51 -38.37
N GLU A 559 35.68 31.55 -38.42
CA GLU A 559 36.41 32.81 -38.21
C GLU A 559 36.29 33.68 -39.46
N ILE A 560 35.81 34.91 -39.28
CA ILE A 560 35.89 35.97 -40.29
C ILE A 560 36.64 37.13 -39.63
N HIS A 561 37.88 37.36 -40.05
CA HIS A 561 38.60 38.58 -39.70
C HIS A 561 38.33 39.65 -40.78
N HIS A 562 38.28 40.90 -40.36
CA HIS A 562 37.84 42.01 -41.20
C HIS A 562 39.04 42.70 -41.90
N MET A 563 38.75 43.48 -42.94
CA MET A 563 39.61 44.60 -43.34
C MET A 563 39.51 45.69 -42.23
N GLU A 564 40.37 46.69 -42.12
CA GLU A 564 41.14 47.40 -43.15
C GLU A 564 42.45 47.99 -42.55
N GLU A 565 42.92 49.15 -43.02
CA GLU A 565 44.14 49.85 -42.54
C GLU A 565 44.05 50.40 -41.09
#